data_AF-A0A3D5PJV3-F1
#
_entry.id   AF-A0A3D5PJV3-F1
#
_cell.length_a   1.000
_cell.length_b   1.000
_cell.length_c   1.000
_cell.angle_alpha   90.00
_cell.angle_beta   90.00
_cell.angle_gamma   90.00
#
_symmetry.space_group_name_H-M   'P 1'
#
loop_
_entity.id
_entity.type
_entity.pdbx_description
1 polymer ?
#
loop_
_entity_poly.entity_id
_entity_poly.type
_entity_poly.pdbx_seq_one_letter_code
_entity_poly.pdbx_strand_id
1 'polypeptide(L)'
;MCRFLCRKERVLGGGSSVNEMIYMRGQARDFDDWEGEHGCCGRAYRDVLTVFKRQERNRGFGGEFHGNDGPLNVAVPTPSFLSIHG
;
A
#
# COMPACT_ATOMS: atom_id res chain seq x y z
N MET A 1 -16.96 -29.87 -11.48
CA MET A 1 -16.30 -28.64 -11.99
C MET A 1 -16.71 -27.49 -11.07
N CYS A 2 -15.85 -27.10 -10.13
CA CYS A 2 -16.16 -26.05 -9.15
C CYS A 2 -15.83 -24.69 -9.78
N ARG A 3 -16.84 -23.84 -9.99
CA ARG A 3 -16.64 -22.48 -10.50
C ARG A 3 -16.30 -21.57 -9.34
N PHE A 4 -15.05 -21.11 -9.30
CA PHE A 4 -14.67 -20.02 -8.41
C PHE A 4 -15.18 -18.70 -9.00
N LEU A 5 -16.01 -17.97 -8.27
CA LEU A 5 -16.53 -16.68 -8.72
C LEU A 5 -15.49 -15.58 -8.46
N CYS A 6 -14.87 -15.06 -9.52
CA CYS A 6 -14.04 -13.86 -9.47
C CYS A 6 -14.94 -12.62 -9.66
N ARG A 7 -15.66 -12.23 -8.60
CA ARG A 7 -16.51 -11.02 -8.63
C ARG A 7 -15.61 -9.78 -8.59
N LYS A 8 -15.86 -8.83 -9.49
CA LYS A 8 -15.23 -7.50 -9.45
C LYS A 8 -16.23 -6.45 -9.00
N GLU A 9 -15.79 -5.57 -8.11
CA GLU A 9 -16.60 -4.47 -7.60
C GLU A 9 -16.90 -3.44 -8.70
N ARG A 10 -18.16 -3.00 -8.78
CA ARG A 10 -18.63 -1.96 -9.71
C ARG A 10 -19.20 -0.77 -8.93
N VAL A 11 -18.32 -0.05 -8.27
CA VAL A 11 -18.60 1.19 -7.55
C VAL A 11 -17.55 2.24 -7.91
N LEU A 12 -17.81 3.52 -7.64
CA LEU A 12 -16.76 4.55 -7.75
C LEU A 12 -15.62 4.22 -6.78
N GLY A 13 -14.38 4.20 -7.29
CA GLY A 13 -13.21 3.67 -6.57
C GLY A 13 -13.01 2.15 -6.69
N GLY A 14 -13.98 1.41 -7.24
CA GLY A 14 -13.85 -0.03 -7.50
C GLY A 14 -13.43 -0.82 -6.25
N GLY A 15 -12.41 -1.66 -6.40
CA GLY A 15 -11.89 -2.48 -5.30
C GLY A 15 -11.30 -1.67 -4.13
N SER A 16 -10.86 -0.43 -4.34
CA SER A 16 -10.31 0.38 -3.23
C SER A 16 -11.39 0.89 -2.27
N SER A 17 -12.65 0.94 -2.70
CA SER A 17 -13.77 1.35 -1.85
C SER A 17 -14.30 0.22 -0.96
N VAL A 18 -13.91 -1.03 -1.26
CA VAL A 18 -14.35 -2.24 -0.55
C VAL A 18 -13.18 -2.94 0.14
N ASN A 19 -11.94 -2.54 -0.13
CA ASN A 19 -10.77 -3.13 0.53
C ASN A 19 -10.83 -2.89 2.05
N GLU A 20 -10.09 -3.69 2.80
CA GLU A 20 -9.99 -3.56 4.27
C GLU A 20 -9.11 -2.37 4.70
N MET A 21 -8.83 -1.44 3.79
CA MET A 21 -7.95 -0.27 3.99
C MET A 21 -6.52 -0.63 4.43
N ILE A 22 -6.11 -1.89 4.27
CA ILE A 22 -4.76 -2.36 4.56
C ILE A 22 -3.80 -1.86 3.48
N TYR A 23 -2.76 -1.13 3.91
CA TYR A 23 -1.71 -0.64 3.03
C TYR A 23 -0.44 -1.47 3.20
N MET A 24 -0.05 -2.19 2.14
CA MET A 24 1.19 -2.96 2.05
C MET A 24 1.88 -2.67 0.71
N ARG A 25 3.20 -2.43 0.74
CA ARG A 25 3.98 -2.16 -0.48
C ARG A 25 4.48 -3.43 -1.18
N GLY A 26 4.76 -4.51 -0.42
CA GLY A 26 5.49 -5.69 -0.92
C GLY A 26 6.96 -5.70 -0.47
N GLN A 27 7.69 -6.76 -0.80
CA GLN A 27 9.13 -6.85 -0.51
C GLN A 27 9.96 -6.22 -1.65
N ALA A 28 11.17 -5.75 -1.34
CA ALA A 28 12.06 -5.15 -2.34
C ALA A 28 12.34 -6.09 -3.51
N ARG A 29 12.54 -7.38 -3.21
CA ARG A 29 12.77 -8.43 -4.20
C ARG A 29 11.67 -8.51 -5.26
N ASP A 30 10.40 -8.32 -4.88
CA ASP A 30 9.28 -8.39 -5.82
C ASP A 30 9.43 -7.36 -6.96
N PHE A 31 10.03 -6.20 -6.64
CA PHE A 31 10.27 -5.11 -7.59
C PHE A 31 11.59 -5.29 -8.35
N ASP A 32 12.62 -5.81 -7.69
CA ASP A 32 13.90 -6.10 -8.34
C ASP A 32 13.74 -7.24 -9.37
N ASP A 33 12.90 -8.24 -9.08
CA ASP A 33 12.55 -9.32 -10.00
C ASP A 33 11.75 -8.77 -11.21
N TRP A 34 10.97 -7.70 -11.06
CA TRP A 34 10.32 -7.05 -12.21
C TRP A 34 11.33 -6.45 -13.19
N GLU A 35 12.38 -5.81 -12.68
CA GLU A 35 13.44 -5.27 -13.53
C GLU A 35 14.31 -6.40 -14.11
N GLY A 36 14.74 -7.36 -13.28
CA GLY A 36 15.67 -8.41 -13.66
C GLY A 36 15.07 -9.53 -14.51
N GLU A 37 13.93 -10.08 -14.11
CA GLU A 37 13.32 -11.26 -14.75
C GLU A 37 12.29 -10.88 -15.82
N HIS A 38 11.60 -9.76 -15.64
CA HIS A 38 10.51 -9.34 -16.52
C HIS A 38 10.87 -8.14 -17.43
N GLY A 39 12.11 -7.65 -17.37
CA GLY A 39 12.60 -6.57 -18.23
C GLY A 39 11.90 -5.23 -18.02
N CYS A 40 11.27 -5.01 -16.87
CA CYS A 40 10.60 -3.75 -16.54
C CYS A 40 11.60 -2.73 -16.02
N CYS A 41 12.42 -2.17 -16.92
CA CYS A 41 13.45 -1.19 -16.58
C CYS A 41 12.90 0.00 -15.77
N GLY A 42 13.61 0.40 -14.73
CA GLY A 42 13.22 1.52 -13.86
C GLY A 42 12.06 1.19 -12.93
N ARG A 43 11.80 -0.10 -12.70
CA ARG A 43 10.83 -0.59 -11.70
C ARG A 43 11.48 -1.37 -10.56
N ALA A 44 12.81 -1.35 -10.45
CA ALA A 44 13.50 -1.84 -9.26
C ALA A 44 13.05 -1.08 -8.00
N TYR A 45 13.27 -1.67 -6.83
CA TYR A 45 12.75 -1.14 -5.57
C TYR A 45 13.11 0.33 -5.34
N ARG A 46 14.35 0.72 -5.67
CA ARG A 46 14.84 2.10 -5.54
C ARG A 46 14.02 3.13 -6.33
N ASP A 47 13.55 2.74 -7.51
CA ASP A 47 12.87 3.63 -8.45
C ASP A 47 11.41 3.80 -8.03
N VAL A 48 10.76 2.71 -7.62
CA VAL A 48 9.39 2.73 -7.10
C VAL A 48 9.30 3.36 -5.72
N LEU A 49 10.35 3.31 -4.90
CA LEU A 49 10.37 3.91 -3.57
C LEU A 49 10.07 5.41 -3.62
N THR A 50 10.61 6.12 -4.61
CA THR A 50 10.34 7.55 -4.80
C THR A 50 8.86 7.81 -5.08
N VAL A 51 8.22 6.93 -5.85
CA VAL A 51 6.78 7.00 -6.14
C VAL A 51 5.95 6.71 -4.88
N PHE A 52 6.30 5.69 -4.11
CA PHE A 52 5.61 5.38 -2.85
C PHE A 52 5.69 6.54 -1.86
N LYS A 53 6.86 7.14 -1.67
CA LYS A 53 7.04 8.30 -0.81
C LYS A 53 6.20 9.51 -1.25
N ARG A 54 6.02 9.71 -2.55
CA ARG A 54 5.15 10.79 -3.06
C ARG A 54 3.66 10.51 -2.84
N GLN A 55 3.26 9.24 -2.83
CA GLN A 55 1.85 8.85 -2.71
C GLN A 55 1.37 8.85 -1.25
N GLU A 56 2.21 8.44 -0.30
CA GLU A 56 1.80 8.34 1.09
C GLU A 56 2.02 9.62 1.90
N ARG A 57 1.12 9.81 2.86
CA ARG A 57 1.22 10.69 4.01
C ARG A 57 1.15 9.81 5.24
N ASN A 58 2.30 9.30 5.62
CA ASN A 58 2.43 8.48 6.81
C ASN A 58 2.43 9.37 8.06
N ARG A 59 1.55 9.07 9.01
CA ARG A 59 1.44 9.84 10.27
C ARG A 59 2.29 9.30 11.41
N GLY A 60 2.80 8.07 11.29
CA GLY A 60 3.59 7.41 12.34
C GLY A 60 5.07 7.25 11.99
N PHE A 61 5.40 7.14 10.70
CA PHE A 61 6.74 6.89 10.21
C PHE A 61 7.18 7.97 9.23
N GLY A 62 8.49 8.23 9.16
CA GLY A 62 9.11 9.17 8.22
C GLY A 62 10.54 8.76 7.91
N GLY A 63 11.23 9.55 7.07
CA GLY A 63 12.67 9.38 6.81
C GLY A 63 13.00 8.77 5.44
N GLU A 64 13.94 7.82 5.43
CA GLU A 64 14.48 7.29 4.18
C GLU A 64 13.43 6.54 3.35
N PHE A 65 12.58 5.75 4.02
CA PHE A 65 11.62 4.87 3.36
C PHE A 65 10.18 5.40 3.32
N HIS A 66 9.84 6.44 4.09
CA HIS A 66 8.46 6.91 4.24
C HIS A 66 8.28 8.37 3.85
N GLY A 67 7.10 8.68 3.30
CA GLY A 67 6.69 10.01 2.88
C GLY A 67 5.57 10.57 3.74
N ASN A 68 5.56 11.89 3.94
CA ASN A 68 4.65 12.53 4.90
C ASN A 68 3.69 13.53 4.24
N ASP A 69 3.80 13.77 2.93
CA ASP A 69 3.11 14.85 2.25
C ASP A 69 2.10 14.38 1.20
N GLY A 70 2.09 13.09 0.87
CA GLY A 70 1.25 12.54 -0.18
C GLY A 70 -0.27 12.63 0.10
N PRO A 71 -1.10 12.31 -0.91
CA PRO A 71 -2.54 12.33 -0.78
C PRO A 71 -3.11 11.17 0.05
N LEU A 72 -2.41 10.03 0.15
CA LEU A 72 -2.90 8.84 0.84
C LEU A 72 -2.54 8.90 2.34
N ASN A 73 -3.53 9.12 3.22
CA ASN A 73 -3.30 9.04 4.65
C ASN A 73 -3.03 7.60 5.08
N VAL A 74 -1.84 7.35 5.61
CA VAL A 74 -1.44 6.06 6.18
C VAL A 74 -1.16 6.26 7.66
N ALA A 75 -1.82 5.49 8.51
CA ALA A 75 -1.62 5.55 9.95
C ALA A 75 -1.64 4.14 10.53
N VAL A 76 -0.88 3.94 11.59
CA VAL A 76 -1.02 2.73 12.41
C VAL A 76 -2.35 2.80 13.15
N PRO A 77 -3.09 1.68 13.26
CA PRO A 77 -4.31 1.65 14.06
C PRO A 77 -3.93 1.92 15.52
N THR A 78 -4.46 3.01 16.07
CA THR A 78 -4.30 3.30 17.49
C THR A 78 -5.28 2.39 18.26
N PRO A 79 -4.82 1.56 19.21
CA PRO A 79 -5.74 0.71 19.97
C PRO A 79 -6.57 1.56 20.92
N SER A 80 -7.83 1.82 20.55
CA SER A 80 -8.80 2.55 21.37
C SER A 80 -9.58 1.63 22.32
N PHE A 81 -8.90 0.75 23.07
CA PHE A 81 -9.57 -0.23 23.94
C PHE A 81 -9.44 0.03 25.47
N LEU A 82 -8.87 1.16 25.90
CA LEU A 82 -8.73 1.48 27.34
C LEU A 82 -9.18 2.91 27.73
N SER A 83 -10.27 3.42 27.15
CA SER A 83 -10.89 4.68 27.61
C SER A 83 -12.32 4.53 28.15
N ILE A 84 -12.76 3.29 28.39
CA ILE A 84 -13.95 3.00 29.21
C ILE A 84 -13.42 2.50 30.56
N HIS A 85 -13.16 3.44 31.48
CA HIS A 85 -13.21 3.37 32.94
C HIS A 85 -12.45 4.58 33.48
N GLY A 86 -13.21 5.56 33.96
CA GLY A 86 -12.78 6.80 34.60
C GLY A 86 -14.04 7.57 34.99
#